data_AF-A0A967W276-F1
#
_entry.id   AF-A0A967W276-F1
#
_cell.length_a   1.000
_cell.length_b   1.000
_cell.length_c   1.000
_cell.angle_alpha   90.00
_cell.angle_beta   90.00
_cell.angle_gamma   90.00
#
_symmetry.space_group_name_H-M   'P 1'
#
loop_
_entity.id
_entity.type
_entity.pdbx_description
1 polymer ?
#
loop_
_entity_poly.entity_id
_entity_poly.type
_entity_poly.pdbx_seq_one_letter_code
_entity_poly.pdbx_strand_id
1 'polypeptide(L)'
;MQLSVLEDVAKLNADMRRTEISTVTAFAALSAIVVLVALWLFNHLLFRPVRSMIGDMKRCASGDLEVSVDNRAVTEFHALADAFNVMTQKVRDNIEHERQTAADITDKVGLILEVVEQASEGDLTGRMMVFSDRDVIARLAEGIGAMVDNLNSLVAQVQRSGMQVTSSAGEIAATAKQQEAAVAEQAAST
;
A
#
# COMPACT_ATOMS: atom_id res chain seq x y z
N MET A 1 -56.03 24.29 82.21
CA MET A 1 -54.56 24.05 82.16
C MET A 1 -54.17 22.96 81.18
N GLN A 2 -54.88 21.82 81.08
CA GLN A 2 -54.54 20.73 80.13
C GLN A 2 -54.72 21.09 78.64
N LEU A 3 -55.67 21.98 78.28
CA LEU A 3 -55.91 22.38 76.88
C LEU A 3 -54.81 23.28 76.28
N SER A 4 -54.16 24.17 77.04
CA SER A 4 -53.08 25.01 76.46
C SER A 4 -51.81 24.21 76.21
N VAL A 5 -51.51 23.23 77.08
CA VAL A 5 -50.39 22.30 76.90
C VAL A 5 -50.57 21.45 75.63
N LEU A 6 -51.79 21.01 75.34
CA LEU A 6 -52.08 20.27 74.10
C LEU A 6 -51.96 21.15 72.84
N GLU A 7 -52.35 22.43 72.92
CA GLU A 7 -52.20 23.38 71.81
C GLU A 7 -50.72 23.72 71.54
N ASP A 8 -49.92 23.89 72.59
CA ASP A 8 -48.47 24.14 72.49
C ASP A 8 -47.73 22.94 71.90
N VAL A 9 -48.10 21.71 72.29
CA VAL A 9 -47.52 20.48 71.72
C VAL A 9 -47.91 20.31 70.24
N ALA A 10 -49.14 20.65 69.87
CA ALA A 10 -49.59 20.59 68.47
C ALA A 10 -48.88 21.62 67.58
N LYS A 11 -48.71 22.86 68.07
CA LYS A 11 -47.94 23.91 67.39
C LYS A 11 -46.46 23.53 67.26
N LEU A 12 -45.84 23.06 68.34
CA LEU A 12 -44.44 22.62 68.33
C LEU A 12 -44.21 21.47 67.33
N ASN A 13 -45.12 20.50 67.28
CA ASN A 13 -45.04 19.39 66.31
C ASN A 13 -45.21 19.88 64.86
N ALA A 14 -46.10 20.85 64.62
CA ALA A 14 -46.27 21.46 63.30
C ALA A 14 -45.02 22.24 62.84
N ASP A 15 -44.35 22.96 63.73
CA ASP A 15 -43.12 23.71 63.44
C ASP A 15 -41.89 22.79 63.28
N MET A 16 -41.79 21.72 64.08
CA MET A 16 -40.78 20.67 63.92
C MET A 16 -40.90 20.02 62.53
N ARG A 17 -42.12 19.66 62.12
CA ARG A 17 -42.37 18.99 60.84
C ARG A 17 -42.14 19.92 59.63
N ARG A 18 -42.37 21.23 59.75
CA ARG A 18 -42.01 22.21 58.71
C ARG A 18 -40.50 22.34 58.52
N THR A 19 -39.74 22.37 59.62
CA THR A 19 -38.27 22.50 59.59
C THR A 19 -37.60 21.24 59.04
N GLU A 20 -38.13 20.06 59.40
CA GLU A 20 -37.66 18.76 58.90
C GLU A 20 -37.86 18.65 57.38
N ILE A 21 -39.07 18.94 56.87
CA ILE A 21 -39.35 18.86 55.43
C ILE A 21 -38.50 19.87 54.63
N SER A 22 -38.30 21.09 55.14
CA SER A 22 -37.50 22.10 54.45
C SER A 22 -36.03 21.72 54.31
N THR A 23 -35.43 21.08 55.33
CA THR A 23 -34.01 20.70 55.28
C THR A 23 -33.81 19.48 54.37
N VAL A 24 -34.67 18.46 54.47
CA VAL A 24 -34.63 17.28 53.60
C VAL A 24 -34.82 17.65 52.13
N THR A 25 -35.77 18.54 51.82
CA THR A 25 -35.98 19.02 50.44
C THR A 25 -34.80 19.84 49.92
N ALA A 26 -34.19 20.69 50.76
CA ALA A 26 -32.98 21.43 50.39
C ALA A 26 -31.80 20.49 50.07
N PHE A 27 -31.57 19.46 50.91
CA PHE A 27 -30.55 18.45 50.64
C PHE A 27 -30.84 17.66 49.37
N ALA A 28 -32.08 17.20 49.17
CA ALA A 28 -32.49 16.48 47.97
C ALA A 28 -32.30 17.32 46.70
N ALA A 29 -32.67 18.61 46.74
CA ALA A 29 -32.46 19.54 45.63
C ALA A 29 -30.98 19.75 45.33
N LEU A 30 -30.14 19.89 46.37
CA LEU A 30 -28.70 20.06 46.21
C LEU A 30 -28.06 18.79 45.62
N SER A 31 -28.43 17.61 46.11
CA SER A 31 -28.00 16.34 45.53
C SER A 31 -28.43 16.20 44.07
N ALA A 32 -29.65 16.59 43.72
CA ALA A 32 -30.12 16.57 42.33
C ALA A 32 -29.30 17.51 41.44
N ILE A 33 -28.98 18.72 41.90
CA ILE A 33 -28.11 19.66 41.17
C ILE A 33 -26.73 19.07 40.96
N VAL A 34 -26.12 18.46 41.98
CA VAL A 34 -24.81 17.81 41.85
C VAL A 34 -24.84 16.69 40.81
N VAL A 35 -25.88 15.86 40.81
CA VAL A 35 -26.05 14.80 39.80
C VAL A 35 -26.23 15.40 38.40
N LEU A 36 -27.03 16.46 38.24
CA LEU A 36 -27.22 17.14 36.96
C LEU A 36 -25.93 17.75 36.42
N VAL A 37 -25.15 18.41 37.29
CA VAL A 37 -23.85 18.98 36.95
C VAL A 37 -22.86 17.87 36.59
N ALA A 38 -22.85 16.76 37.33
CA ALA A 38 -22.01 15.61 37.04
C ALA A 38 -22.37 15.00 35.67
N LEU A 39 -23.66 14.81 35.36
CA LEU A 39 -24.11 14.33 34.05
C LEU A 39 -23.76 15.29 32.91
N TRP A 40 -23.93 16.60 33.14
CA TRP A 40 -23.57 17.62 32.17
C TRP A 40 -22.07 17.61 31.88
N LEU A 41 -21.24 17.53 32.93
CA LEU A 41 -19.79 17.47 32.86
C LEU A 41 -19.31 16.18 32.19
N PHE A 42 -19.89 15.04 32.54
CA PHE A 42 -19.57 13.75 31.95
C PHE A 42 -19.89 13.71 30.45
N ASN A 43 -21.06 14.23 30.06
CA ASN A 43 -21.45 14.35 28.65
C ASN A 43 -20.54 15.28 27.87
N HIS A 44 -20.11 16.39 28.47
CA HIS A 44 -19.28 17.36 27.78
C HIS A 44 -17.81 16.96 27.70
N LEU A 45 -17.23 16.45 28.78
CA LEU A 45 -15.80 16.15 28.87
C LEU A 45 -15.43 14.76 28.32
N LEU A 46 -16.31 13.77 28.41
CA LEU A 46 -15.99 12.39 28.01
C LEU A 46 -16.67 12.01 26.69
N PHE A 47 -17.99 12.13 26.60
CA PHE A 47 -18.72 11.57 25.44
C PHE A 47 -18.53 12.37 24.15
N ARG A 48 -18.40 13.70 24.23
CA ARG A 48 -18.22 14.54 23.05
C ARG A 48 -16.88 14.31 22.33
N PRO A 49 -15.72 14.37 22.99
CA PRO A 49 -14.43 14.17 22.32
C PRO A 49 -14.30 12.77 21.72
N VAL A 50 -14.72 11.74 22.46
CA VAL A 50 -14.67 10.34 21.99
C VAL A 50 -15.52 10.14 20.73
N ARG A 51 -16.72 10.73 20.68
CA ARG A 51 -17.59 10.62 19.51
C ARG A 51 -16.99 11.29 18.27
N SER A 52 -16.31 12.43 18.42
CA SER A 52 -15.60 13.09 17.32
C SER A 52 -14.47 12.21 16.81
N MET A 53 -13.63 11.72 17.73
CA MET A 53 -12.50 10.86 17.41
C MET A 53 -12.92 9.59 16.67
N ILE A 54 -14.00 8.92 17.11
CA ILE A 54 -14.55 7.77 16.37
C ILE A 54 -14.97 8.14 14.95
N GLY A 55 -15.53 9.34 14.76
CA GLY A 55 -15.88 9.86 13.45
C GLY A 55 -14.66 10.03 12.55
N ASP A 56 -13.62 10.68 13.07
CA ASP A 56 -12.36 10.89 12.35
C ASP A 56 -11.66 9.57 12.02
N MET A 57 -11.61 8.64 12.98
CA MET A 57 -11.06 7.30 12.77
C MET A 57 -11.80 6.53 11.66
N LYS A 58 -13.14 6.64 11.59
CA LYS A 58 -13.93 6.03 10.52
C LYS A 58 -13.63 6.63 9.15
N ARG A 59 -13.38 7.94 9.09
CA ARG A 59 -12.97 8.62 7.85
C ARG A 59 -11.60 8.14 7.40
N CYS A 60 -10.62 8.06 8.30
CA CYS A 60 -9.30 7.49 8.01
C CYS A 60 -9.40 6.04 7.53
N ALA A 61 -10.22 5.21 8.19
CA ALA A 61 -10.46 3.83 7.77
C ALA A 61 -11.13 3.70 6.39
N SER A 62 -11.85 4.74 5.94
CA SER A 62 -12.43 4.80 4.60
C SER A 62 -11.46 5.33 3.52
N GLY A 63 -10.21 5.67 3.89
CA GLY A 63 -9.15 6.12 2.98
C GLY A 63 -8.85 7.62 3.04
N ASP A 64 -9.60 8.40 3.81
CA ASP A 64 -9.33 9.83 4.05
C ASP A 64 -8.26 9.98 5.13
N LEU A 65 -7.00 9.73 4.74
CA LEU A 65 -5.87 9.74 5.66
C LEU A 65 -5.34 11.16 5.95
N GLU A 66 -5.89 12.21 5.36
CA GLU A 66 -5.44 13.60 5.61
C GLU A 66 -5.98 14.17 6.93
N VAL A 67 -7.00 13.54 7.50
CA VAL A 67 -7.63 13.96 8.75
C VAL A 67 -6.76 13.59 9.94
N SER A 68 -6.46 14.58 10.78
CA SER A 68 -5.90 14.36 12.12
C SER A 68 -7.01 14.20 13.14
N VAL A 69 -6.91 13.19 13.99
CA VAL A 69 -7.79 13.06 15.16
C VAL A 69 -7.50 14.19 16.13
N ASP A 70 -8.54 14.94 16.52
CA ASP A 70 -8.42 16.09 17.43
C ASP A 70 -7.92 15.68 18.83
N ASN A 71 -6.98 16.44 19.36
CA ASN A 71 -6.27 16.17 20.62
C ASN A 71 -6.68 17.15 21.73
N ARG A 72 -7.97 17.49 21.81
CA ARG A 72 -8.55 18.44 22.81
C ARG A 72 -9.28 17.75 23.96
N ALA A 73 -9.04 16.46 24.16
CA ALA A 73 -9.74 15.65 25.15
C ALA A 73 -9.06 15.70 26.53
N VAL A 74 -9.51 14.88 27.48
CA VAL A 74 -8.72 14.67 28.72
C VAL A 74 -7.43 13.90 28.38
N THR A 75 -6.39 14.07 29.20
CA THR A 75 -5.02 13.57 28.97
C THR A 75 -4.97 12.09 28.59
N GLU A 76 -5.86 11.27 29.14
CA GLU A 76 -5.95 9.83 28.86
C GLU A 76 -6.31 9.53 27.40
N PHE A 77 -7.08 10.39 26.75
CA PHE A 77 -7.41 10.25 25.33
C PHE A 77 -6.36 10.85 24.41
N HIS A 78 -5.48 11.72 24.91
CA HIS A 78 -4.41 12.28 24.10
C HIS A 78 -3.44 11.21 23.62
N ALA A 79 -3.05 10.30 24.52
CA ALA A 79 -2.18 9.19 24.16
C ALA A 79 -2.78 8.29 23.07
N LEU A 80 -4.11 8.09 23.08
CA LEU A 80 -4.81 7.31 22.07
C LEU A 80 -4.89 8.06 20.73
N ALA A 81 -5.21 9.35 20.77
CA ALA A 81 -5.24 10.20 19.57
C ALA A 81 -3.86 10.29 18.91
N ASP A 82 -2.80 10.48 19.69
CA ASP A 82 -1.42 10.54 19.20
C ASP A 82 -0.97 9.21 18.59
N ALA A 83 -1.25 8.08 19.27
CA ALA A 83 -0.94 6.76 18.74
C ALA A 83 -1.68 6.50 17.42
N PHE A 84 -2.95 6.91 17.32
CA PHE A 84 -3.72 6.79 16.09
C PHE A 84 -3.16 7.68 14.97
N ASN A 85 -2.81 8.93 15.27
CA ASN A 85 -2.22 9.85 14.29
C ASN A 85 -0.88 9.32 13.75
N VAL A 86 -0.03 8.75 14.59
CA VAL A 86 1.22 8.09 14.16
C VAL A 86 0.92 6.90 13.25
N MET A 87 -0.07 6.07 13.58
CA MET A 87 -0.48 4.96 12.72
C MET A 87 -1.01 5.46 11.38
N THR A 88 -1.88 6.48 11.35
CA THR A 88 -2.40 7.08 10.11
C THR A 88 -1.27 7.63 9.25
N GLN A 89 -0.30 8.33 9.86
CA GLN A 89 0.88 8.80 9.14
C GLN A 89 1.69 7.64 8.57
N LYS A 90 1.94 6.59 9.35
CA LYS A 90 2.69 5.42 8.89
C LYS A 90 1.99 4.68 7.75
N VAL A 91 0.66 4.57 7.80
CA VAL A 91 -0.15 4.00 6.71
C VAL A 91 -0.04 4.86 5.46
N ARG A 92 -0.12 6.19 5.60
CA ARG A 92 0.04 7.11 4.46
C ARG A 92 1.42 6.99 3.82
N ASP A 93 2.48 7.00 4.63
CA ASP A 93 3.86 6.87 4.16
C ASP A 93 4.10 5.53 3.46
N ASN A 94 3.53 4.44 4.01
CA ASN A 94 3.60 3.13 3.39
C ASN A 94 2.88 3.09 2.03
N ILE A 95 1.70 3.69 1.91
CA ILE A 95 0.97 3.77 0.63
C ILE A 95 1.77 4.56 -0.41
N GLU A 96 2.36 5.69 -0.02
CA GLU A 96 3.16 6.50 -0.94
C GLU A 96 4.42 5.76 -1.39
N HIS A 97 5.11 5.10 -0.46
CA HIS A 97 6.26 4.26 -0.77
C HIS A 97 5.88 3.09 -1.70
N GLU A 98 4.77 2.40 -1.45
CA GLU A 98 4.28 1.33 -2.32
C GLU A 98 3.95 1.84 -3.73
N ARG A 99 3.33 3.02 -3.84
CA ARG A 99 3.05 3.65 -5.15
C ARG A 99 4.33 3.98 -5.91
N GLN A 100 5.34 4.51 -5.23
CA GLN A 100 6.63 4.82 -5.85
C GLN A 100 7.33 3.54 -6.34
N THR A 101 7.36 2.49 -5.52
CA THR A 101 7.92 1.19 -5.93
C THR A 101 7.13 0.58 -7.09
N ALA A 102 5.80 0.69 -7.09
CA ALA A 102 4.98 0.17 -8.18
C ALA A 102 5.23 0.92 -9.50
N ALA A 103 5.40 2.25 -9.44
CA ALA A 103 5.77 3.06 -10.59
C ALA A 103 7.15 2.68 -11.14
N ASP A 104 8.16 2.59 -10.27
CA ASP A 104 9.52 2.16 -10.63
C ASP A 104 9.53 0.77 -11.27
N ILE A 105 8.82 -0.20 -10.69
CA ILE A 105 8.68 -1.55 -11.28
C ILE A 105 8.02 -1.47 -12.66
N THR A 106 6.97 -0.66 -12.81
CA THR A 106 6.26 -0.50 -14.09
C THR A 106 7.19 0.04 -15.17
N ASP A 107 7.99 1.05 -14.85
CA ASP A 107 8.97 1.63 -15.77
C ASP A 107 10.05 0.62 -16.15
N LYS A 108 10.63 -0.08 -15.17
CA LYS A 108 11.64 -1.13 -15.39
C LYS A 108 11.10 -2.26 -16.28
N VAL A 109 9.88 -2.73 -16.02
CA VAL A 109 9.24 -3.78 -16.82
C VAL A 109 8.94 -3.29 -18.24
N GLY A 110 8.54 -2.03 -18.42
CA GLY A 110 8.35 -1.43 -19.73
C GLY A 110 9.62 -1.47 -20.59
N LEU A 111 10.77 -1.16 -19.99
CA LEU A 111 12.08 -1.20 -20.66
C LEU A 111 12.49 -2.64 -21.05
N ILE A 112 12.16 -3.62 -20.20
CA ILE A 112 12.35 -5.05 -20.53
C ILE A 112 11.48 -5.44 -21.71
N LEU A 113 10.21 -5.02 -21.70
CA LEU A 113 9.24 -5.34 -22.75
C LEU A 113 9.69 -4.81 -24.10
N GLU A 114 10.22 -3.58 -24.17
CA GLU A 114 10.72 -2.98 -25.42
C GLU A 114 11.80 -3.85 -26.08
N VAL A 115 12.77 -4.35 -25.31
CA VAL A 115 13.83 -5.21 -25.86
C VAL A 115 13.31 -6.59 -26.24
N VAL A 116 12.33 -7.13 -25.49
CA VAL A 116 11.68 -8.39 -25.85
C VAL A 116 10.88 -8.24 -27.15
N GLU A 117 10.19 -7.12 -27.34
CA GLU A 117 9.44 -6.82 -28.56
C GLU A 117 10.37 -6.70 -29.77
N GLN A 118 11.46 -5.93 -29.66
CA GLN A 118 12.50 -5.85 -30.69
C GLN A 118 13.05 -7.24 -31.05
N ALA A 119 13.40 -8.05 -30.05
CA ALA A 119 13.91 -9.39 -30.27
C ALA A 119 12.88 -10.30 -30.95
N SER A 120 11.59 -10.14 -30.64
CA SER A 120 10.49 -10.90 -31.26
C SER A 120 10.29 -10.55 -32.74
N GLU A 121 10.60 -9.31 -33.13
CA GLU A 121 10.62 -8.86 -34.53
C GLU A 121 11.91 -9.27 -35.26
N GLY A 122 12.86 -9.90 -34.56
CA GLY A 122 14.14 -10.34 -35.10
C GLY A 122 15.26 -9.29 -35.01
N ASP A 123 14.99 -8.13 -34.41
CA ASP A 123 16.02 -7.14 -34.09
C ASP A 123 16.70 -7.50 -32.76
N LEU A 124 17.85 -8.16 -32.85
CA LEU A 124 18.67 -8.55 -31.70
C LEU A 124 19.76 -7.53 -31.37
N THR A 125 19.60 -6.28 -31.79
CA THR A 125 20.56 -5.19 -31.48
C THR A 125 20.21 -4.44 -30.19
N GLY A 126 18.99 -4.62 -29.67
CA GLY A 126 18.54 -4.08 -28.40
C GLY A 126 19.45 -4.50 -27.24
N ARG A 127 19.83 -3.55 -26.38
CA ARG A 127 20.69 -3.80 -25.22
C ARG A 127 19.90 -3.67 -23.93
N MET A 128 19.97 -4.70 -23.11
CA MET A 128 19.34 -4.65 -21.79
C MET A 128 20.06 -3.70 -20.86
N MET A 129 19.31 -2.80 -20.21
CA MET A 129 19.86 -1.91 -19.20
C MET A 129 20.20 -2.69 -17.93
N VAL A 130 21.32 -2.33 -17.31
CA VAL A 130 21.72 -2.88 -16.01
C VAL A 130 21.07 -2.04 -14.92
N PHE A 131 20.08 -2.61 -14.26
CA PHE A 131 19.46 -2.00 -13.10
C PHE A 131 20.43 -2.08 -11.91
N SER A 132 20.58 -0.99 -11.16
CA SER A 132 21.53 -0.93 -10.02
C SER A 132 21.04 -1.74 -8.80
N ASP A 133 19.74 -1.99 -8.75
CA ASP A 133 19.09 -2.66 -7.64
C ASP A 133 19.25 -4.18 -7.76
N ARG A 134 19.49 -4.86 -6.64
CA ARG A 134 19.55 -6.35 -6.61
C ARG A 134 18.17 -6.96 -6.41
N ASP A 135 17.17 -6.43 -7.09
CA ASP A 135 15.78 -6.90 -7.00
C ASP A 135 15.48 -8.01 -8.04
N VAL A 136 14.25 -8.53 -7.97
CA VAL A 136 13.80 -9.60 -8.88
C VAL A 136 13.69 -9.13 -10.34
N ILE A 137 13.45 -7.84 -10.57
CA ILE A 137 13.30 -7.27 -11.90
C ILE A 137 14.67 -7.10 -12.56
N ALA A 138 15.69 -6.71 -11.80
CA ALA A 138 17.07 -6.67 -12.27
C ALA A 138 17.56 -8.05 -12.72
N ARG A 139 17.29 -9.09 -11.94
CA ARG A 139 17.63 -10.48 -12.31
C ARG A 139 16.86 -10.96 -13.54
N LEU A 140 15.60 -10.55 -13.68
CA LEU A 140 14.80 -10.83 -14.88
C LEU A 140 15.43 -10.17 -16.11
N ALA A 141 15.79 -8.89 -16.01
CA ALA A 141 16.46 -8.15 -17.07
C ALA A 141 17.77 -8.80 -17.48
N GLU A 142 18.65 -9.13 -16.52
CA GLU A 142 19.90 -9.85 -16.80
C GLU A 142 19.67 -11.18 -17.53
N GLY A 143 18.68 -11.97 -17.09
CA GLY A 143 18.33 -13.24 -17.72
C GLY A 143 17.83 -13.07 -19.16
N ILE A 144 16.98 -12.07 -19.41
CA ILE A 144 16.49 -11.74 -20.75
C ILE A 144 17.62 -11.20 -21.63
N GLY A 145 18.48 -10.34 -21.10
CA GLY A 145 19.66 -9.85 -21.82
C GLY A 145 20.57 -10.99 -22.27
N ALA A 146 20.88 -11.93 -21.36
CA ALA A 146 21.66 -13.11 -21.70
C ALA A 146 20.95 -14.01 -22.74
N MET A 147 19.62 -14.10 -22.71
CA MET A 147 18.85 -14.81 -23.74
C MET A 147 19.03 -14.15 -25.12
N VAL A 148 18.89 -12.82 -25.21
CA VAL A 148 19.05 -12.07 -26.47
C VAL A 148 20.48 -12.21 -27.01
N ASP A 149 21.50 -12.11 -26.16
CA ASP A 149 22.91 -12.30 -26.55
C ASP A 149 23.17 -13.70 -27.12
N ASN A 150 22.59 -14.72 -26.48
CA ASN A 150 22.67 -16.11 -26.95
C ASN A 150 21.97 -16.29 -28.30
N LEU A 151 20.78 -15.70 -28.49
CA LEU A 151 20.08 -15.72 -29.78
C LEU A 151 20.90 -15.05 -30.87
N ASN A 152 21.49 -13.89 -30.59
CA ASN A 152 22.35 -13.18 -31.55
C ASN A 152 23.55 -14.05 -31.97
N SER A 153 24.18 -14.70 -31.00
CA SER A 153 25.30 -15.63 -31.24
C SER A 153 24.88 -16.85 -32.08
N LEU A 154 23.71 -17.42 -31.82
CA LEU A 154 23.14 -18.53 -32.60
C LEU A 154 22.85 -18.11 -34.04
N VAL A 155 22.23 -16.94 -34.26
CA VAL A 155 21.97 -16.41 -35.60
C VAL A 155 23.28 -16.21 -36.37
N ALA A 156 24.31 -15.63 -35.74
CA ALA A 156 25.62 -15.46 -36.35
C ALA A 156 26.28 -16.81 -36.71
N GLN A 157 26.11 -17.83 -35.87
CA GLN A 157 26.62 -19.18 -36.16
C GLN A 157 25.89 -19.82 -37.34
N VAL A 158 24.56 -19.71 -37.41
CA VAL A 158 23.76 -20.21 -38.53
C VAL A 158 24.18 -19.54 -39.84
N GLN A 159 24.41 -18.23 -39.84
CA GLN A 159 24.90 -17.50 -41.01
C GLN A 159 26.27 -18.00 -41.48
N ARG A 160 27.22 -18.21 -40.55
CA ARG A 160 28.54 -18.78 -40.89
C ARG A 160 28.44 -20.18 -41.47
N SER A 161 27.64 -21.05 -40.87
CA SER A 161 27.39 -22.40 -41.38
C SER A 161 26.76 -22.36 -42.78
N GLY A 162 25.82 -21.44 -43.04
CA GLY A 162 25.23 -21.23 -44.35
C GLY A 162 26.27 -20.86 -45.42
N MET A 163 27.15 -19.90 -45.11
CA MET A 163 28.25 -19.52 -46.02
C MET A 163 29.19 -20.70 -46.31
N GLN A 164 29.52 -21.49 -45.29
CA GLN A 164 30.37 -22.67 -45.46
C GLN A 164 29.72 -23.71 -46.38
N VAL A 165 28.43 -23.99 -46.18
CA VAL A 165 27.66 -24.91 -47.05
C VAL A 165 27.62 -24.40 -48.49
N THR A 166 27.39 -23.11 -48.71
CA THR A 166 27.42 -22.51 -50.06
C THR A 166 28.79 -22.64 -50.71
N SER A 167 29.88 -22.42 -49.98
CA SER A 167 31.24 -22.60 -50.48
C SER A 167 31.52 -24.05 -50.89
N SER A 168 31.19 -25.01 -50.02
CA SER A 168 31.36 -26.44 -50.31
C SER A 168 30.52 -26.88 -51.52
N ALA A 169 29.29 -26.39 -51.66
CA ALA A 169 28.48 -26.66 -52.83
C ALA A 169 29.12 -26.11 -54.12
N GLY A 170 29.73 -24.93 -54.07
CA GLY A 170 30.48 -24.35 -55.17
C GLY A 170 31.70 -25.18 -55.57
N GLU A 171 32.48 -25.67 -54.61
CA GLU A 171 33.62 -26.56 -54.84
C GLU A 171 33.19 -27.91 -55.45
N ILE A 172 32.10 -28.50 -54.96
CA ILE A 172 31.52 -29.73 -55.51
C ILE A 172 31.11 -29.50 -56.97
N ALA A 173 30.42 -28.40 -57.26
CA ALA A 173 30.00 -28.08 -58.62
C ALA A 173 31.21 -27.87 -59.57
N ALA A 174 32.26 -27.19 -59.10
CA ALA A 174 33.49 -27.03 -59.86
C ALA A 174 34.18 -28.38 -60.13
N THR A 175 34.27 -29.23 -59.13
CA THR A 175 34.85 -30.59 -59.24
C THR A 175 34.05 -31.45 -60.22
N ALA A 176 32.71 -31.43 -60.13
CA ALA A 176 31.84 -32.15 -61.05
C ALA A 176 32.08 -31.72 -62.51
N LYS A 177 32.20 -30.40 -62.76
CA LYS A 177 32.48 -29.87 -64.08
C LYS A 177 33.85 -30.28 -64.62
N GLN A 178 34.87 -30.34 -63.76
CA GLN A 178 36.20 -30.85 -64.14
C GLN A 178 36.14 -32.34 -64.50
N GLN A 179 35.38 -33.13 -63.73
CA GLN A 179 35.20 -34.55 -63.99
C GLN A 179 34.45 -34.80 -65.31
N GLU A 180 33.40 -34.03 -65.60
CA GLU A 180 32.71 -34.08 -66.90
C GLU A 180 33.65 -33.78 -68.07
N ALA A 181 34.49 -32.74 -67.95
CA ALA A 181 35.47 -32.39 -68.98
C ALA A 181 36.49 -33.52 -69.19
N ALA A 182 37.02 -34.11 -68.11
CA ALA A 182 37.96 -35.22 -68.19
C ALA A 182 37.35 -36.47 -68.83
N VAL A 183 36.09 -36.79 -68.52
CA VAL A 183 35.37 -37.92 -69.14
C VAL A 183 35.15 -37.68 -70.64
N ALA A 184 34.78 -36.45 -71.03
CA ALA A 184 34.61 -36.09 -72.43
C ALA A 184 35.92 -36.20 -73.21
N GLU A 185 37.04 -35.77 -72.62
CA GLU A 185 38.38 -35.88 -73.22
C GLU A 185 38.81 -37.35 -73.38
N GLN A 186 38.57 -38.19 -72.36
CA GLN A 186 38.88 -39.62 -72.43
C GLN A 186 38.06 -40.34 -73.51
N ALA A 187 36.77 -40.00 -73.64
CA ALA A 187 35.90 -40.56 -74.67
C ALA A 187 36.31 -40.14 -76.09
N ALA A 188 36.91 -38.96 -76.26
CA ALA A 188 37.45 -38.51 -77.55
C ALA A 188 38.79 -39.19 -77.92
N SER A 189 39.50 -39.78 -76.94
CA SER A 189 40.79 -40.46 -77.14
C SER A 189 40.68 -41.96 -77.45
N THR A 190 39.51 -42.58 -77.30
CA THR A 190 39.23 -44.00 -77.59
C THR A 190 38.56 -44.18 -78.94
#